data_AF-A0A7C1HTN8-F1
#
_entry.id   AF-A0A7C1HTN8-F1
#
_cell.length_a   1.000
_cell.length_b   1.000
_cell.length_c   1.000
_cell.angle_alpha   90.00
_cell.angle_beta   90.00
_cell.angle_gamma   90.00
#
_symmetry.space_group_name_H-M   'P 1'
#
loop_
_entity.id
_entity.type
_entity.pdbx_description
1 polymer ?
#
loop_
_entity_poly.entity_id
_entity_poly.type
_entity_poly.pdbx_seq_one_letter_code
_entity_poly.pdbx_strand_id
1 'polypeptide(L)'
;MIISLLESKKGKIIDMIRIIFYTLGLSFYFSCWSFAQNAEDVILHFDPDRGFYENNFDLTLSTTPPGLMIKYTKDGTDPTTSSTAIQGTSPITIHVDPANTDGSDRASGYCVRAVAIQADTAATKVKTHTYLFVNRVVELSPDGLLPGPGWLKINNSSGQS
;
A
#
# COMPACT_ATOMS: atom_id res chain seq x y z
N MET A 1 44.42 -61.39 -6.01
CA MET A 1 44.00 -60.89 -4.68
C MET A 1 44.08 -59.36 -4.55
N ILE A 2 45.10 -58.68 -5.11
CA ILE A 2 45.23 -57.21 -5.02
C ILE A 2 44.21 -56.46 -5.92
N ILE A 3 43.92 -56.99 -7.11
CA ILE A 3 42.99 -56.37 -8.09
C ILE A 3 41.54 -56.34 -7.55
N SER A 4 41.07 -57.44 -6.95
CA SER A 4 39.74 -57.52 -6.34
C SER A 4 39.56 -56.58 -5.14
N LEU A 5 40.64 -56.31 -4.40
CA LEU A 5 40.65 -55.34 -3.30
C LEU A 5 40.54 -53.89 -3.82
N LEU A 6 41.17 -53.60 -4.96
CA LEU A 6 41.13 -52.29 -5.62
C LEU A 6 39.75 -51.99 -6.23
N GLU A 7 39.09 -52.98 -6.85
CA GLU A 7 37.72 -52.85 -7.34
C GLU A 7 36.72 -52.61 -6.21
N SER A 8 36.86 -53.33 -5.09
CA SER A 8 36.03 -53.14 -3.89
C SER A 8 36.19 -51.74 -3.27
N LYS A 9 37.42 -51.20 -3.21
CA LYS A 9 37.67 -49.84 -2.72
C LYS A 9 37.10 -48.77 -3.65
N LYS A 10 37.18 -48.95 -4.97
CA LYS A 10 36.61 -48.01 -5.95
C LYS A 10 35.10 -47.86 -5.79
N GLY A 11 34.37 -48.97 -5.63
CA GLY A 11 32.91 -48.95 -5.38
C GLY A 11 32.53 -48.12 -4.15
N LYS A 12 33.19 -48.37 -3.01
CA LYS A 12 32.97 -47.63 -1.77
C LYS A 12 33.27 -46.13 -1.87
N ILE A 13 34.29 -45.75 -2.65
CA ILE A 13 34.64 -44.33 -2.88
C ILE A 13 33.57 -43.63 -3.71
N ILE A 14 33.01 -44.30 -4.73
CA ILE A 14 31.96 -43.74 -5.59
C ILE A 14 30.67 -43.50 -4.78
N ASP A 15 30.32 -44.44 -3.89
CA ASP A 15 29.17 -44.29 -3.00
C ASP A 15 29.39 -43.20 -1.94
N MET A 16 30.61 -43.07 -1.40
CA MET A 16 30.97 -42.00 -0.48
C MET A 16 30.84 -40.61 -1.13
N ILE A 17 31.30 -40.46 -2.37
CA ILE A 17 31.16 -39.21 -3.13
C ILE A 17 29.68 -38.88 -3.35
N ARG A 18 28.85 -39.85 -3.70
CA ARG A 18 27.40 -39.65 -3.86
C ARG A 18 26.76 -39.13 -2.58
N ILE A 19 27.06 -39.73 -1.41
CA ILE A 19 26.52 -39.31 -0.12
C ILE A 19 26.93 -37.88 0.24
N ILE A 20 28.17 -37.48 -0.07
CA ILE A 20 28.67 -36.13 0.17
C ILE A 20 27.92 -35.12 -0.73
N PHE A 21 27.70 -35.41 -2.00
CA PHE A 21 26.93 -34.55 -2.89
C PHE A 21 25.45 -34.41 -2.44
N TYR A 22 24.82 -35.48 -1.97
CA TYR A 22 23.45 -35.43 -1.46
C TYR A 22 23.33 -34.64 -0.16
N THR A 23 24.28 -34.78 0.77
CA THR A 23 24.25 -34.10 2.08
C THR A 23 24.64 -32.63 1.99
N LEU A 24 25.62 -32.28 1.15
CA LEU A 24 25.96 -30.89 0.83
C LEU A 24 24.84 -30.21 0.05
N GLY A 25 24.25 -30.90 -0.93
CA GLY A 25 23.09 -30.42 -1.65
C GLY A 25 21.90 -30.16 -0.73
N LEU A 26 21.54 -31.12 0.13
CA LEU A 26 20.43 -30.99 1.08
C LEU A 26 20.67 -29.86 2.08
N SER A 27 21.90 -29.71 2.59
CA SER A 27 22.25 -28.61 3.51
C SER A 27 22.16 -27.26 2.82
N PHE A 28 22.61 -27.17 1.56
CA PHE A 28 22.52 -25.94 0.75
C PHE A 28 21.08 -25.58 0.41
N TYR A 29 20.25 -26.59 0.11
CA TYR A 29 18.81 -26.46 -0.05
C TYR A 29 18.15 -25.97 1.24
N PHE A 30 18.52 -26.52 2.40
CA PHE A 30 17.95 -26.16 3.70
C PHE A 30 18.35 -24.75 4.15
N SER A 31 19.61 -24.35 3.92
CA SER A 31 20.08 -22.99 4.18
C SER A 31 19.43 -21.98 3.23
N CYS A 32 19.21 -22.34 1.96
CA CYS A 32 18.51 -21.49 1.00
C CYS A 32 17.02 -21.35 1.38
N TRP A 33 16.40 -22.44 1.82
CA TRP A 33 15.00 -22.45 2.26
C TRP A 33 14.76 -21.55 3.47
N SER A 34 15.72 -21.46 4.39
CA SER A 34 15.66 -20.57 5.55
C SER A 34 15.77 -19.08 5.18
N PHE A 35 16.52 -18.74 4.14
CA PHE A 35 16.61 -17.36 3.65
C PHE A 35 15.38 -16.93 2.82
N ALA A 36 14.63 -17.88 2.26
CA ALA A 36 13.52 -17.60 1.36
C ALA A 36 12.21 -17.19 2.07
N GLN A 37 12.13 -17.20 3.41
CA GLN A 37 10.84 -17.30 4.10
C GLN A 37 10.31 -16.07 4.84
N ASN A 38 10.96 -14.89 4.80
CA ASN A 38 10.44 -13.72 5.53
C ASN A 38 10.16 -12.51 4.64
N ALA A 39 9.11 -12.62 3.82
CA ALA A 39 8.36 -11.44 3.38
C ALA A 39 7.22 -11.24 4.39
N GLU A 40 7.47 -10.46 5.44
CA GLU A 40 6.39 -10.02 6.32
C GLU A 40 5.44 -9.12 5.52
N ASP A 41 4.15 -9.45 5.50
CA ASP A 41 3.16 -8.67 4.78
C ASP A 41 3.07 -7.27 5.40
N VAL A 42 3.21 -6.23 4.58
CA VAL A 42 3.17 -4.85 5.05
C VAL A 42 1.77 -4.29 4.88
N ILE A 43 1.16 -3.93 5.99
CA ILE A 43 -0.19 -3.39 6.04
C ILE A 43 -0.12 -1.90 6.34
N LEU A 44 -0.81 -1.11 5.53
CA LEU A 44 -1.00 0.33 5.73
C LEU A 44 -2.40 0.60 6.30
N HIS A 45 -2.44 1.22 7.46
CA HIS A 45 -3.64 1.58 8.19
C HIS A 45 -3.94 3.07 8.06
N PHE A 46 -5.23 3.39 8.02
CA PHE A 46 -5.77 4.73 8.01
C PHE A 46 -6.79 4.80 9.14
N ASP A 47 -6.66 5.77 10.02
CA ASP A 47 -7.59 5.99 11.11
C ASP A 47 -7.82 7.50 11.30
N PRO A 48 -9.04 8.02 11.09
CA PRO A 48 -10.29 7.28 10.85
C PRO A 48 -10.46 6.76 9.40
N ASP A 49 -11.44 5.88 9.18
CA ASP A 49 -11.72 5.32 7.84
C ASP A 49 -12.36 6.37 6.91
N ARG A 50 -12.33 6.14 5.60
CA ARG A 50 -12.95 7.01 4.60
C ARG A 50 -14.46 7.16 4.82
N GLY A 51 -15.01 8.31 4.45
CA GLY A 51 -16.44 8.54 4.62
C GLY A 51 -16.83 10.01 4.64
N PHE A 52 -17.99 10.26 5.26
CA PHE A 52 -18.56 11.59 5.41
C PHE A 52 -18.26 12.15 6.81
N TYR A 53 -17.84 13.41 6.84
CA TYR A 53 -17.44 14.12 8.04
C TYR A 53 -18.06 15.51 8.07
N GLU A 54 -18.30 16.03 9.28
CA GLU A 54 -18.85 17.38 9.47
C GLU A 54 -17.79 18.35 10.00
N ASN A 55 -16.83 17.83 10.78
CA ASN A 55 -15.80 18.58 11.50
C ASN A 55 -14.41 18.14 11.05
N ASN A 56 -13.41 19.01 11.26
CA ASN A 56 -12.00 18.66 11.09
C ASN A 56 -11.57 17.53 12.04
N PHE A 57 -10.52 16.81 11.66
CA PHE A 57 -9.98 15.71 12.45
C PHE A 57 -8.53 15.40 12.08
N ASP A 58 -7.89 14.60 12.91
CA ASP A 58 -6.54 14.14 12.71
C ASP A 58 -6.56 12.73 12.11
N LEU A 59 -6.03 12.59 10.90
CA LEU A 59 -5.84 11.32 10.23
C LEU A 59 -4.48 10.74 10.62
N THR A 60 -4.49 9.57 11.22
CA THR A 60 -3.29 8.79 11.53
C THR A 60 -3.05 7.74 10.44
N LEU A 61 -1.88 7.79 9.82
CA LEU A 61 -1.35 6.75 8.96
C LEU A 61 -0.35 5.92 9.75
N SER A 62 -0.58 4.61 9.84
CA SER A 62 0.32 3.70 10.54
C SER A 62 0.57 2.43 9.73
N THR A 63 1.61 1.70 10.09
CA THR A 63 2.03 0.49 9.37
C THR A 63 2.17 -0.67 10.33
N THR A 64 1.90 -1.86 9.81
CA THR A 64 2.30 -3.13 10.43
C THR A 64 3.21 -3.82 9.42
N PRO A 65 4.50 -4.02 9.70
CA PRO A 65 5.24 -3.66 10.92
C PRO A 65 5.33 -2.14 11.20
N PRO A 66 5.48 -1.73 12.47
CA PRO A 66 5.66 -0.33 12.83
C PRO A 66 7.02 0.20 12.37
N GLY A 67 7.14 1.52 12.20
CA GLY A 67 8.41 2.20 11.89
C GLY A 67 8.83 2.16 10.42
N LEU A 68 7.94 1.72 9.51
CA LEU A 68 8.20 1.79 8.08
C LEU A 68 8.03 3.21 7.54
N MET A 69 8.69 3.50 6.41
CA MET A 69 8.52 4.76 5.70
C MET A 69 7.19 4.77 4.96
N ILE A 70 6.40 5.83 5.13
CA ILE A 70 5.16 6.06 4.41
C ILE A 70 5.40 7.22 3.44
N LYS A 71 5.05 7.04 2.16
CA LYS A 71 4.90 8.13 1.19
C LYS A 71 3.43 8.39 0.95
N TYR A 72 3.03 9.65 0.94
CA TYR A 72 1.63 10.02 0.74
C TYR A 72 1.47 11.35 -0.01
N THR A 73 0.31 11.52 -0.62
CA THR A 73 -0.12 12.74 -1.32
C THR A 73 -1.50 13.16 -0.83
N LYS A 74 -1.76 14.46 -0.85
CA LYS A 74 -3.04 15.10 -0.45
C LYS A 74 -3.84 15.64 -1.64
N ASP A 75 -3.20 15.70 -2.80
CA ASP A 75 -3.73 16.26 -4.05
C ASP A 75 -4.30 15.18 -4.99
N GLY A 76 -4.32 13.92 -4.55
CA GLY A 76 -4.75 12.78 -5.35
C GLY A 76 -3.76 12.30 -6.40
N THR A 77 -2.55 12.87 -6.49
CA THR A 77 -1.47 12.38 -7.37
C THR A 77 -0.84 11.08 -6.83
N ASP A 78 -0.05 10.38 -7.65
CA ASP A 78 0.55 9.12 -7.23
C ASP A 78 1.69 9.33 -6.22
N PRO A 79 1.64 8.72 -5.02
CA PRO A 79 2.67 8.91 -3.99
C PRO A 79 4.03 8.31 -4.36
N THR A 80 4.11 7.48 -5.39
CA THR A 80 5.33 6.80 -5.83
C THR A 80 6.09 7.61 -6.87
N THR A 81 5.38 8.33 -7.74
CA THR A 81 5.97 9.03 -8.90
C THR A 81 5.81 10.54 -8.84
N SER A 82 4.88 11.06 -8.03
CA SER A 82 4.64 12.50 -7.93
C SER A 82 5.76 13.20 -7.16
N SER A 83 6.14 14.40 -7.62
CA SER A 83 7.05 15.29 -6.90
C SER A 83 6.40 15.93 -5.67
N THR A 84 5.06 15.93 -5.58
CA THR A 84 4.31 16.43 -4.42
C THR A 84 4.18 15.40 -3.30
N ALA A 85 4.74 14.21 -3.49
CA ALA A 85 4.73 13.15 -2.48
C ALA A 85 5.54 13.56 -1.24
N ILE A 86 4.89 13.50 -0.09
CA ILE A 86 5.48 13.73 1.22
C ILE A 86 5.88 12.37 1.80
N GLN A 87 7.02 12.31 2.46
CA GLN A 87 7.50 11.10 3.12
C GLN A 87 7.68 11.32 4.62
N GLY A 88 7.41 10.29 5.41
CA GLY A 88 7.64 10.28 6.85
C GLY A 88 7.72 8.87 7.41
N THR A 89 8.15 8.76 8.66
CA THR A 89 8.20 7.46 9.37
C THR A 89 6.88 7.22 10.08
N SER A 90 6.35 6.02 9.96
CA SER A 90 5.13 5.55 10.63
C SER A 90 5.28 5.60 12.17
N PRO A 91 4.29 6.14 12.92
CA PRO A 91 3.02 6.72 12.45
C PRO A 91 3.12 8.21 12.04
N ILE A 92 2.30 8.61 11.07
CA ILE A 92 2.20 10.00 10.59
C ILE A 92 0.80 10.56 10.91
N THR A 93 0.74 11.78 11.42
CA THR A 93 -0.53 12.51 11.63
C THR A 93 -0.72 13.56 10.54
N ILE A 94 -1.91 13.58 9.93
CA ILE A 94 -2.33 14.54 8.92
C ILE A 94 -3.56 15.28 9.44
N HIS A 95 -3.44 16.59 9.65
CA HIS A 95 -4.58 17.44 9.97
C HIS A 95 -5.46 17.61 8.73
N VAL A 96 -6.66 17.03 8.77
CA VAL A 96 -7.65 17.12 7.70
C VAL A 96 -8.62 18.24 8.05
N ASP A 97 -8.52 19.36 7.34
CA ASP A 97 -9.36 20.52 7.55
C ASP A 97 -10.08 20.93 6.25
N PRO A 98 -11.43 20.92 6.21
CA PRO A 98 -12.21 21.38 5.05
C PRO A 98 -12.13 22.89 4.78
N ALA A 99 -11.59 23.69 5.70
CA ALA A 99 -11.33 25.10 5.49
C ALA A 99 -9.95 25.35 4.86
N ASN A 100 -9.06 24.36 4.86
CA ASN A 100 -7.73 24.53 4.30
C ASN A 100 -7.79 24.44 2.76
N THR A 101 -7.48 25.56 2.11
CA THR A 101 -7.39 25.70 0.64
C THR A 101 -5.96 25.66 0.12
N ASP A 102 -5.00 25.15 0.90
CA ASP A 102 -3.60 25.05 0.50
C ASP A 102 -3.46 24.09 -0.70
N GLY A 103 -3.51 24.66 -1.91
CA GLY A 103 -3.19 23.99 -3.16
C GLY A 103 -4.33 23.20 -3.82
N SER A 104 -5.55 23.22 -3.28
CA SER A 104 -6.73 22.65 -3.95
C SER A 104 -7.88 23.67 -3.97
N ASP A 105 -8.64 23.70 -5.07
CA ASP A 105 -9.94 24.36 -5.13
C ASP A 105 -10.78 23.99 -3.90
N ARG A 106 -11.79 24.79 -3.53
CA ARG A 106 -12.73 24.54 -2.41
C ARG A 106 -13.56 23.27 -2.66
N ALA A 107 -12.91 22.12 -2.78
CA ALA A 107 -13.52 20.83 -2.95
C ALA A 107 -14.00 20.40 -1.57
N SER A 108 -15.27 19.99 -1.50
CA SER A 108 -15.86 19.38 -0.31
C SER A 108 -15.32 17.97 -0.05
N GLY A 109 -14.09 17.68 -0.49
CA GLY A 109 -13.45 16.37 -0.43
C GLY A 109 -11.94 16.46 -0.25
N TYR A 110 -11.40 15.73 0.71
CA TYR A 110 -9.97 15.60 0.98
C TYR A 110 -9.51 14.19 0.58
N CYS A 111 -8.55 14.09 -0.35
CA CYS A 111 -8.08 12.82 -0.89
C CYS A 111 -6.67 12.52 -0.40
N VAL A 112 -6.49 11.40 0.30
CA VAL A 112 -5.16 10.94 0.74
C VAL A 112 -4.83 9.63 0.06
N ARG A 113 -3.72 9.61 -0.68
CA ARG A 113 -3.15 8.40 -1.26
C ARG A 113 -1.84 8.10 -0.57
N ALA A 114 -1.59 6.86 -0.19
CA ALA A 114 -0.36 6.48 0.51
C ALA A 114 0.14 5.09 0.15
N VAL A 115 1.45 4.89 0.31
CA VAL A 115 2.18 3.63 0.19
C VAL A 115 3.12 3.48 1.38
N ALA A 116 3.28 2.26 1.89
CA ALA A 116 4.34 1.93 2.84
C ALA A 116 5.51 1.30 2.09
N ILE A 117 6.73 1.66 2.46
CA ILE A 117 7.98 1.22 1.85
C ILE A 117 8.66 0.21 2.78
N GLN A 118 8.85 -1.00 2.27
CA GLN A 118 9.56 -2.11 2.88
C GLN A 118 10.96 -2.19 2.26
N ALA A 119 11.96 -1.63 2.95
CA ALA A 119 13.32 -1.48 2.44
C ALA A 119 13.41 -0.76 1.06
N ASP A 120 14.60 -0.67 0.49
CA ASP A 120 14.95 0.30 -0.57
C ASP A 120 14.20 0.17 -1.92
N THR A 121 13.19 -0.72 -2.06
CA THR A 121 12.45 -0.82 -3.33
C THR A 121 11.08 -1.50 -3.28
N ALA A 122 10.71 -2.25 -2.23
CA ALA A 122 9.38 -2.85 -2.16
C ALA A 122 8.40 -1.86 -1.53
N ALA A 123 7.29 -1.57 -2.22
CA ALA A 123 6.22 -0.74 -1.69
C ALA A 123 4.91 -1.51 -1.69
N THR A 124 4.05 -1.25 -0.70
CA THR A 124 2.68 -1.75 -0.71
C THR A 124 1.92 -1.21 -1.91
N LYS A 125 0.80 -1.85 -2.24
CA LYS A 125 -0.16 -1.25 -3.18
C LYS A 125 -0.60 0.12 -2.66
N VAL A 126 -0.77 1.07 -3.58
CA VAL A 126 -1.33 2.40 -3.27
C VAL A 126 -2.71 2.24 -2.63
N LYS A 127 -2.88 2.77 -1.43
CA LYS A 127 -4.16 2.85 -0.71
C LYS A 127 -4.69 4.28 -0.76
N THR A 128 -5.97 4.43 -1.06
CA THR A 128 -6.62 5.73 -1.27
C THR A 128 -7.83 5.87 -0.36
N HIS A 129 -7.86 6.94 0.44
CA HIS A 129 -9.00 7.30 1.28
C HIS A 129 -9.50 8.70 0.90
N THR A 130 -10.82 8.82 0.77
CA THR A 130 -11.49 10.08 0.45
C THR A 130 -12.41 10.45 1.59
N TYR A 131 -12.29 11.69 2.07
CA TYR A 131 -13.08 12.24 3.16
C TYR A 131 -13.94 13.36 2.61
N LEU A 132 -15.26 13.21 2.69
CA LEU A 132 -16.22 14.15 2.13
C LEU A 132 -16.85 14.98 3.27
N PHE A 133 -16.83 16.30 3.12
CA PHE A 133 -17.34 17.21 4.13
C PHE A 133 -18.74 17.72 3.77
N VAL A 134 -19.76 17.17 4.43
CA VAL A 134 -21.18 17.37 4.06
C VAL A 134 -21.57 18.85 4.13
N ASN A 135 -21.13 19.56 5.17
CA ASN A 135 -21.41 20.99 5.34
C ASN A 135 -20.84 21.86 4.20
N ARG A 136 -19.78 21.40 3.51
CA ARG A 136 -19.20 22.08 2.34
C ARG A 136 -19.86 21.69 1.03
N VAL A 137 -20.49 20.52 0.94
CA VAL A 137 -21.22 20.11 -0.27
C VAL A 137 -22.38 21.07 -0.55
N VAL A 138 -23.03 21.57 0.50
CA VAL A 138 -24.11 22.55 0.40
C VAL A 138 -23.59 23.91 -0.09
N GLU A 139 -22.37 24.30 0.29
CA GLU A 139 -21.71 25.53 -0.19
C GLU A 139 -21.28 25.45 -1.67
N LEU A 140 -21.11 24.26 -2.23
CA LEU A 140 -20.82 24.08 -3.67
C LEU A 140 -22.06 24.20 -4.55
N SER A 141 -23.26 24.13 -3.97
CA SER A 141 -24.51 24.46 -4.66
C SER A 141 -25.44 25.27 -3.75
N PRO A 142 -25.07 26.52 -3.40
CA PRO A 142 -25.89 27.38 -2.54
C PRO A 142 -27.28 27.63 -3.13
N ASP A 143 -27.36 27.64 -4.46
CA ASP A 143 -28.56 28.00 -5.23
C ASP A 143 -29.31 26.76 -5.77
N GLY A 144 -28.81 25.54 -5.51
CA GLY A 144 -29.34 24.31 -6.13
C GLY A 144 -29.23 24.27 -7.65
N LEU A 145 -28.50 25.22 -8.26
CA LEU A 145 -28.34 25.32 -9.69
C LEU A 145 -27.44 24.19 -10.21
N LEU A 146 -27.83 23.63 -11.35
CA LEU A 146 -27.05 22.61 -12.04
C LEU A 146 -25.64 23.15 -12.34
N PRO A 147 -24.57 22.33 -12.19
CA PRO A 147 -23.18 22.77 -12.38
C PRO A 147 -22.79 23.20 -13.81
N GLY A 148 -23.77 23.38 -14.71
CA GLY A 148 -23.60 23.92 -16.04
C GLY A 148 -24.76 23.56 -16.98
N PRO A 149 -24.88 24.27 -18.12
CA PRO A 149 -25.97 24.07 -19.09
C PRO A 149 -26.01 22.68 -19.77
N GLY A 150 -24.96 21.86 -19.59
CA GLY A 150 -24.85 20.49 -20.13
C GLY A 150 -25.22 19.36 -19.16
N TRP A 151 -25.70 19.67 -17.95
CA TRP A 151 -26.16 18.65 -17.01
C TRP A 151 -27.50 18.04 -17.45
N LEU A 152 -27.65 16.72 -17.24
CA LEU A 152 -28.88 16.01 -17.53
C LEU A 152 -30.04 16.65 -16.76
N LYS A 153 -31.00 17.23 -17.48
CA LYS A 153 -32.25 17.72 -16.88
C LYS A 153 -33.04 16.51 -16.42
N ILE A 154 -33.37 16.45 -15.13
CA ILE A 154 -34.27 15.44 -14.59
C ILE A 154 -35.64 15.65 -15.25
N ASN A 155 -36.04 14.73 -16.12
CA ASN A 155 -37.36 14.72 -16.72
C ASN A 155 -38.36 14.11 -15.72
N ASN A 156 -38.91 14.96 -14.83
CA ASN A 156 -40.02 14.57 -13.95
C ASN A 156 -41.36 14.41 -14.71
N SER A 157 -41.33 13.82 -15.91
CA SER A 157 -42.52 13.46 -16.70
C SER A 157 -42.87 11.98 -16.51
N SER A 158 -42.90 11.51 -15.27
CA SER A 158 -43.51 10.23 -14.93
C SER A 158 -44.21 10.29 -13.57
N GLY A 159 -45.47 10.73 -13.59
CA GLY A 159 -46.45 10.37 -12.55
C GLY A 159 -47.32 11.50 -11.98
N GLN A 160 -48.61 11.43 -12.33
CA GLN A 160 -49.78 11.79 -11.53
C GLN A 160 -50.25 13.27 -11.49
N SER A 161 -51.16 13.64 -12.39
CA SER A 161 -52.62 13.68 -12.18
C SER A 161 -53.34 13.89 -13.50
#